data_AF-A0A3B8VUW2-F1
#
_entry.id   AF-A0A3B8VUW2-F1
#
_cell.length_a   1.000
_cell.length_b   1.000
_cell.length_c   1.000
_cell.angle_alpha   90.00
_cell.angle_beta   90.00
_cell.angle_gamma   90.00
#
_symmetry.space_group_name_H-M   'P 1'
#
loop_
_entity.id
_entity.type
_entity.pdbx_description
1 polymer ?
#
loop_
_entity_poly.entity_id
_entity_poly.type
_entity_poly.pdbx_seq_one_letter_code
_entity_poly.pdbx_strand_id
1 'polypeptide(L)'
;MASCASTRNLAIEYQRPAEITFPENVTRILVINNTVPQDPTFGVKHTFNGHPIEPIAVPVDSAAYHTVNSLSYELNKNNFFTKVTVLNESLRGDDKFELPGRLDNNIVNELALQAGADAIISLDHQIYNSQISLLDNKVGLKNGSIKVRGFCLFNVYIPFREKTHMTSMRYVDSLTWRNDDVSTRRDDLKELINSEYAGTVVCATGSMMGNRIANKIIPIWVADNRKLYSSYQSDWMAADANLRKDKWGEAVLIWEKIYEKSSSVKSKAKAANNIAVCCELNDNYQQALDWINKAQQILSSKGYNKDASLQKELDLYHKALETRIEQSKELNSQLRY
;
A
#
# COMPACT_ATOMS: atom_id res chain seq x y z
N MET A 1 -8.14 -21.86 39.56
CA MET A 1 -6.81 -21.71 38.93
C MET A 1 -6.96 -20.87 37.67
N ALA A 2 -6.35 -19.68 37.66
CA ALA A 2 -6.38 -18.78 36.51
C ALA A 2 -5.50 -19.36 35.38
N SER A 3 -6.12 -19.81 34.29
CA SER A 3 -5.40 -20.27 33.10
C SER A 3 -4.97 -19.04 32.30
N CYS A 4 -3.71 -18.60 32.51
CA CYS A 4 -3.06 -17.63 31.63
C CYS A 4 -2.81 -18.30 30.28
N ALA A 5 -3.74 -18.14 29.35
CA ALA A 5 -3.51 -18.46 27.96
C ALA A 5 -2.55 -17.42 27.38
N SER A 6 -1.39 -17.88 26.89
CA SER A 6 -0.51 -17.05 26.08
C SER A 6 -1.07 -16.92 24.66
N THR A 7 -0.76 -15.81 24.01
CA THR A 7 -1.11 -15.56 22.60
C THR A 7 0.16 -15.36 21.81
N ARG A 8 0.24 -15.99 20.64
CA ARG A 8 1.32 -15.80 19.67
C ARG A 8 0.75 -15.05 18.46
N ASN A 9 1.45 -14.03 17.99
CA ASN A 9 1.14 -13.41 16.71
C ASN A 9 1.92 -14.15 15.62
N LEU A 10 1.19 -14.58 14.59
CA LEU A 10 1.73 -15.20 13.38
C LEU A 10 1.62 -14.18 12.25
N ALA A 11 2.75 -13.85 11.64
CA ALA A 11 2.75 -13.10 10.39
C ALA A 11 2.32 -14.03 9.25
N ILE A 12 1.38 -13.56 8.44
CA ILE A 12 0.92 -14.24 7.22
C ILE A 12 1.13 -13.29 6.04
N GLU A 13 1.42 -13.85 4.86
CA GLU A 13 1.60 -13.10 3.62
C GLU A 13 0.67 -13.63 2.54
N TYR A 14 0.23 -12.69 1.69
CA TYR A 14 -1.07 -12.83 1.08
C TYR A 14 -1.20 -11.84 -0.08
N GLN A 15 -1.65 -12.31 -1.24
CA GLN A 15 -1.73 -11.45 -2.42
C GLN A 15 -3.08 -10.71 -2.45
N ARG A 16 -3.02 -9.39 -2.54
CA ARG A 16 -4.17 -8.50 -2.72
C ARG A 16 -4.31 -8.14 -4.20
N PRO A 17 -5.51 -8.19 -4.78
CA PRO A 17 -5.73 -7.80 -6.17
C PRO A 17 -5.36 -6.34 -6.43
N ALA A 18 -5.09 -6.04 -7.70
CA ALA A 18 -5.01 -4.68 -8.20
C ALA A 18 -6.38 -3.99 -8.09
N GLU A 19 -6.40 -2.66 -7.96
CA GLU A 19 -7.66 -1.89 -8.01
C GLU A 19 -8.19 -1.75 -9.44
N ILE A 20 -7.33 -1.95 -10.45
CA ILE A 20 -7.67 -1.92 -11.87
C ILE A 20 -7.48 -3.30 -12.46
N THR A 21 -8.49 -3.77 -13.19
CA THR A 21 -8.41 -4.98 -13.99
C THR A 21 -8.23 -4.62 -15.46
N PHE A 22 -7.12 -5.08 -16.05
CA PHE A 22 -6.87 -4.93 -17.48
C PHE A 22 -7.50 -6.08 -18.27
N PRO A 23 -7.92 -5.85 -19.54
CA PRO A 23 -8.30 -6.92 -20.46
C PRO A 23 -7.16 -7.92 -20.70
N GLU A 24 -7.50 -9.16 -21.03
CA GLU A 24 -6.53 -10.28 -21.16
C GLU A 24 -5.44 -10.04 -22.21
N ASN A 25 -5.77 -9.29 -23.26
CA ASN A 25 -4.85 -9.00 -24.34
C ASN A 25 -3.85 -7.88 -24.02
N VAL A 26 -3.89 -7.30 -22.80
CA VAL A 26 -2.99 -6.23 -22.38
C VAL A 26 -1.80 -6.81 -21.64
N THR A 27 -0.67 -6.92 -22.34
CA THR A 27 0.56 -7.51 -21.78
C THR A 27 1.75 -6.57 -21.86
N ARG A 28 1.68 -5.53 -22.70
CA ARG A 28 2.74 -4.53 -22.92
C ARG A 28 2.23 -3.15 -22.58
N ILE A 29 2.89 -2.48 -21.65
CA ILE A 29 2.49 -1.15 -21.16
C ILE A 29 3.49 -0.10 -21.63
N LEU A 30 2.96 1.04 -22.05
CA LEU A 30 3.71 2.28 -22.20
C LEU A 30 3.33 3.23 -21.07
N VAL A 31 4.30 3.66 -20.27
CA VAL A 31 4.15 4.71 -19.26
C VAL A 31 4.68 6.01 -19.83
N ILE A 32 3.92 7.09 -19.73
CA ILE A 32 4.29 8.38 -20.32
C ILE A 32 4.17 9.52 -19.32
N ASN A 33 5.03 10.53 -19.50
CA ASN A 33 4.91 11.83 -18.88
C ASN A 33 4.11 12.77 -19.80
N ASN A 34 2.93 13.18 -19.36
CA ASN A 34 2.08 14.14 -20.08
C ASN A 34 1.80 15.39 -19.20
N THR A 35 2.75 15.72 -18.32
CA THR A 35 2.67 16.89 -17.44
C THR A 35 3.41 18.08 -18.00
N VAL A 36 3.00 19.27 -17.57
CA VAL A 36 3.77 20.50 -17.80
C VAL A 36 4.55 20.81 -16.53
N PRO A 37 5.84 21.21 -16.62
CA PRO A 37 6.61 21.63 -15.46
C PRO A 37 5.89 22.72 -14.67
N GLN A 38 5.70 22.48 -13.37
CA GLN A 38 5.11 23.46 -12.46
C GLN A 38 6.10 24.62 -12.20
N ASP A 39 5.57 25.82 -11.99
CA ASP A 39 6.37 26.96 -11.53
C ASP A 39 7.02 26.66 -10.15
N PRO A 40 8.34 26.86 -9.99
CA PRO A 40 9.07 26.47 -8.78
C PRO A 40 8.70 27.29 -7.53
N THR A 41 7.96 28.39 -7.68
CA THR A 41 7.45 29.20 -6.55
C THR A 41 6.00 28.87 -6.20
N PHE A 42 5.28 28.14 -7.06
CA PHE A 42 3.90 27.76 -6.84
C PHE A 42 3.74 26.86 -5.61
N GLY A 43 2.79 27.19 -4.74
CA GLY A 43 2.44 26.36 -3.58
C GLY A 43 3.54 26.25 -2.52
N VAL A 44 4.56 27.12 -2.56
CA VAL A 44 5.66 27.12 -1.58
C VAL A 44 5.33 28.04 -0.41
N LYS A 45 5.39 27.49 0.81
CA LYS A 45 5.32 28.23 2.07
C LYS A 45 6.63 28.06 2.82
N HIS A 46 7.19 29.16 3.29
CA HIS A 46 8.44 29.17 4.04
C HIS A 46 8.23 29.91 5.37
N THR A 47 8.59 29.29 6.48
CA THR A 47 8.41 29.85 7.82
C THR A 47 9.69 29.77 8.64
N PHE A 48 10.01 30.82 9.38
CA PHE A 48 11.06 30.86 10.39
C PHE A 48 10.46 31.13 11.77
N ASN A 49 10.70 30.26 12.76
CA ASN A 49 10.11 30.35 14.10
C ASN A 49 8.57 30.53 14.08
N GLY A 50 7.90 29.89 13.12
CA GLY A 50 6.46 29.98 12.93
C GLY A 50 5.98 31.24 12.18
N HIS A 51 6.87 32.18 11.86
CA HIS A 51 6.55 33.39 11.11
C HIS A 51 6.83 33.19 9.61
N PRO A 52 5.91 33.58 8.70
CA PRO A 52 6.16 33.53 7.26
C PRO A 52 7.37 34.37 6.85
N ILE A 53 8.19 33.83 5.97
CA ILE A 53 9.32 34.52 5.34
C ILE A 53 9.22 34.35 3.82
N GLU A 54 10.11 35.05 3.09
CA GLU A 54 10.15 34.96 1.63
C GLU A 54 10.37 33.49 1.18
N PRO A 55 9.51 32.96 0.30
CA PRO A 55 9.66 31.62 -0.23
C PRO A 55 10.92 31.50 -1.07
N ILE A 56 11.63 30.38 -0.93
CA ILE A 56 12.65 30.00 -1.91
C ILE A 56 11.98 29.29 -3.09
N ALA A 57 12.59 29.37 -4.27
CA ALA A 57 12.20 28.52 -5.39
C ALA A 57 12.50 27.05 -5.06
N VAL A 58 11.54 26.17 -5.29
CA VAL A 58 11.67 24.71 -5.12
C VAL A 58 11.60 24.06 -6.51
N PRO A 59 12.71 23.49 -7.02
CA PRO A 59 12.73 22.83 -8.32
C PRO A 59 11.78 21.62 -8.34
N VAL A 60 11.01 21.49 -9.43
CA VAL A 60 10.02 20.42 -9.62
C VAL A 60 10.11 19.78 -11.02
N ASP A 61 10.98 20.28 -11.88
CA ASP A 61 11.17 19.87 -13.27
C ASP A 61 11.48 18.38 -13.43
N SER A 62 12.27 17.82 -12.52
CA SER A 62 12.65 16.40 -12.51
C SER A 62 11.60 15.49 -11.86
N ALA A 63 10.57 16.04 -11.20
CA ALA A 63 9.66 15.26 -10.38
C ALA A 63 8.80 14.28 -11.19
N ALA A 64 8.33 14.69 -12.36
CA ALA A 64 7.55 13.86 -13.26
C ALA A 64 8.37 12.66 -13.77
N TYR A 65 9.63 12.91 -14.15
CA TYR A 65 10.59 11.87 -14.51
C TYR A 65 10.71 10.81 -13.39
N HIS A 66 10.97 11.25 -12.16
CA HIS A 66 11.07 10.32 -11.02
C HIS A 66 9.78 9.54 -10.77
N THR A 67 8.63 10.17 -10.98
CA THR A 67 7.31 9.54 -10.81
C THR A 67 7.07 8.43 -11.83
N VAL A 68 7.25 8.71 -13.13
CA VAL A 68 6.99 7.73 -14.20
C VAL A 68 8.02 6.60 -14.20
N ASN A 69 9.29 6.89 -13.87
CA ASN A 69 10.32 5.84 -13.78
C ASN A 69 10.12 4.96 -12.56
N SER A 70 9.75 5.51 -11.40
CA SER A 70 9.46 4.68 -10.23
C SER A 70 8.23 3.79 -10.44
N LEU A 71 7.17 4.32 -11.06
CA LEU A 71 6.02 3.51 -11.47
C LEU A 71 6.46 2.36 -12.37
N SER A 72 7.18 2.67 -13.44
CA SER A 72 7.59 1.69 -14.45
C SER A 72 8.54 0.62 -13.88
N TYR A 73 9.43 1.03 -12.98
CA TYR A 73 10.31 0.12 -12.25
C TYR A 73 9.50 -0.90 -11.43
N GLU A 74 8.51 -0.44 -10.65
CA GLU A 74 7.68 -1.35 -9.86
C GLU A 74 6.81 -2.27 -10.71
N LEU A 75 6.27 -1.78 -11.83
CA LEU A 75 5.51 -2.62 -12.77
C LEU A 75 6.39 -3.71 -13.40
N ASN A 76 7.61 -3.36 -13.82
CA ASN A 76 8.57 -4.33 -14.36
C ASN A 76 9.01 -5.35 -13.30
N LYS A 77 9.32 -4.90 -12.07
CA LYS A 77 9.82 -5.75 -10.99
C LYS A 77 8.85 -6.90 -10.64
N ASN A 78 7.54 -6.67 -10.76
CA ASN A 78 6.53 -7.66 -10.41
C ASN A 78 6.21 -8.67 -11.54
N ASN A 79 6.78 -8.49 -12.75
CA ASN A 79 6.56 -9.34 -13.92
C ASN A 79 5.09 -9.59 -14.29
N PHE A 80 4.16 -8.72 -13.86
CA PHE A 80 2.74 -8.83 -14.18
C PHE A 80 2.47 -8.50 -15.66
N PHE A 81 3.23 -7.56 -16.21
CA PHE A 81 3.24 -7.26 -17.64
C PHE A 81 4.52 -7.83 -18.27
N THR A 82 4.42 -8.33 -19.49
CA THR A 82 5.56 -8.88 -20.25
C THR A 82 6.60 -7.82 -20.61
N LYS A 83 6.16 -6.56 -20.78
CA LYS A 83 7.03 -5.43 -21.11
C LYS A 83 6.43 -4.12 -20.60
N VAL A 84 7.23 -3.32 -19.90
CA VAL A 84 6.88 -1.93 -19.56
C VAL A 84 7.94 -1.00 -20.11
N THR A 85 7.50 -0.06 -20.95
CA THR A 85 8.34 0.97 -21.57
C THR A 85 7.98 2.35 -21.05
N VAL A 86 8.95 3.28 -21.06
CA VAL A 86 8.76 4.64 -20.53
C VAL A 86 9.10 5.67 -21.60
N LEU A 87 8.21 6.64 -21.78
CA LEU A 87 8.48 7.87 -22.51
C LEU A 87 8.55 9.03 -21.51
N ASN A 88 9.78 9.52 -21.29
CA ASN A 88 10.05 10.54 -20.27
C ASN A 88 9.82 11.97 -20.76
N GLU A 89 9.92 12.19 -22.08
CA GLU A 89 9.69 13.50 -22.68
C GLU A 89 8.24 13.93 -22.47
N SER A 90 8.05 15.19 -22.06
CA SER A 90 6.70 15.73 -21.92
C SER A 90 6.05 15.87 -23.29
N LEU A 91 4.87 15.31 -23.43
CA LEU A 91 4.04 15.46 -24.64
C LEU A 91 3.38 16.84 -24.74
N ARG A 92 3.29 17.58 -23.63
CA ARG A 92 2.66 18.91 -23.60
C ARG A 92 3.70 20.01 -23.70
N GLY A 93 3.55 20.86 -24.71
CA GLY A 93 4.33 22.09 -24.89
C GLY A 93 3.62 23.35 -24.41
N ASP A 94 2.44 23.24 -23.78
CA ASP A 94 1.73 24.38 -23.19
C ASP A 94 2.27 24.74 -21.79
N ASP A 95 1.84 25.88 -21.23
CA ASP A 95 2.26 26.42 -19.93
C ASP A 95 1.25 26.18 -18.80
N LYS A 96 0.19 25.39 -19.04
CA LYS A 96 -0.94 25.22 -18.13
C LYS A 96 -0.73 24.02 -17.20
N PHE A 97 0.25 24.12 -16.32
CA PHE A 97 0.58 23.05 -15.35
C PHE A 97 -0.54 22.76 -14.34
N GLU A 98 -1.41 23.73 -14.05
CA GLU A 98 -2.54 23.56 -13.10
C GLU A 98 -3.70 22.73 -13.67
N LEU A 99 -3.73 22.52 -14.98
CA LEU A 99 -4.81 21.83 -15.67
C LEU A 99 -4.37 20.44 -16.13
N PRO A 100 -5.22 19.42 -15.94
CA PRO A 100 -4.94 18.10 -16.47
C PRO A 100 -4.99 18.12 -18.00
N GLY A 101 -4.00 17.51 -18.63
CA GLY A 101 -3.97 17.32 -20.08
C GLY A 101 -4.34 15.89 -20.40
N ARG A 102 -5.53 15.63 -20.95
CA ARG A 102 -5.93 14.28 -21.37
C ARG A 102 -5.45 14.05 -22.80
N LEU A 103 -4.95 12.85 -23.09
CA LEU A 103 -4.63 12.47 -24.46
C LEU A 103 -5.90 12.27 -25.29
N ASP A 104 -5.87 12.73 -26.54
CA ASP A 104 -6.88 12.40 -27.53
C ASP A 104 -6.66 10.99 -28.11
N ASN A 105 -7.72 10.44 -28.71
CA ASN A 105 -7.70 9.09 -29.24
C ASN A 105 -6.64 8.88 -30.34
N ASN A 106 -6.35 9.89 -31.17
CA ASN A 106 -5.41 9.74 -32.27
C ASN A 106 -3.98 9.64 -31.73
N ILE A 107 -3.61 10.52 -30.79
CA ILE A 107 -2.31 10.46 -30.11
C ILE A 107 -2.14 9.14 -29.35
N VAL A 108 -3.17 8.66 -28.65
CA VAL A 108 -3.12 7.35 -27.96
C VAL A 108 -2.80 6.23 -28.95
N ASN A 109 -3.48 6.19 -30.09
CA ASN A 109 -3.27 5.15 -31.10
C ASN A 109 -1.86 5.22 -31.71
N GLU A 110 -1.39 6.43 -32.02
CA GLU A 110 -0.06 6.65 -32.59
C GLU A 110 1.04 6.20 -31.63
N LEU A 111 1.00 6.63 -30.37
CA LEU A 111 1.97 6.25 -29.35
C LEU A 111 1.97 4.74 -29.12
N ALA A 112 0.80 4.12 -29.08
CA ALA A 112 0.68 2.68 -28.92
C ALA A 112 1.29 1.90 -30.10
N LEU A 113 1.07 2.36 -31.35
CA LEU A 113 1.70 1.78 -32.53
C LEU A 113 3.22 1.90 -32.48
N GLN A 114 3.73 3.09 -32.17
CA GLN A 114 5.17 3.37 -32.14
C GLN A 114 5.89 2.56 -31.06
N ALA A 115 5.30 2.44 -29.86
CA ALA A 115 5.88 1.70 -28.74
C ALA A 115 5.60 0.18 -28.80
N GLY A 116 4.65 -0.25 -29.62
CA GLY A 116 4.12 -1.61 -29.61
C GLY A 116 3.44 -1.97 -28.29
N ALA A 117 2.65 -1.04 -27.75
CA ALA A 117 1.99 -1.17 -26.45
C ALA A 117 0.52 -1.55 -26.59
N ASP A 118 0.02 -2.37 -25.67
CA ASP A 118 -1.38 -2.79 -25.60
C ASP A 118 -2.22 -1.84 -24.72
N ALA A 119 -1.56 -1.08 -23.83
CA ALA A 119 -2.17 0.00 -23.07
C ALA A 119 -1.16 1.10 -22.73
N ILE A 120 -1.68 2.31 -22.51
CA ILE A 120 -0.90 3.48 -22.10
C ILE A 120 -1.33 3.92 -20.71
N ILE A 121 -0.37 4.16 -19.82
CA ILE A 121 -0.56 4.77 -18.51
C ILE A 121 0.10 6.15 -18.53
N SER A 122 -0.73 7.20 -18.52
CA SER A 122 -0.28 8.58 -18.68
C SER A 122 -0.35 9.34 -17.38
N LEU A 123 0.75 9.97 -16.97
CA LEU A 123 0.75 10.99 -15.92
C LEU A 123 0.27 12.32 -16.53
N ASP A 124 -1.03 12.63 -16.37
CA ASP A 124 -1.70 13.75 -17.06
C ASP A 124 -1.75 15.03 -16.21
N HIS A 125 -1.48 14.93 -14.91
CA HIS A 125 -1.42 16.07 -14.01
C HIS A 125 -0.57 15.74 -12.79
N GLN A 126 0.31 16.66 -12.39
CA GLN A 126 1.07 16.56 -11.16
C GLN A 126 1.30 17.94 -10.56
N ILE A 127 0.99 18.10 -9.27
CA ILE A 127 1.19 19.36 -8.53
C ILE A 127 1.81 19.05 -7.17
N TYR A 128 2.72 19.91 -6.74
CA TYR A 128 3.32 19.89 -5.42
C TYR A 128 3.03 21.16 -4.64
N ASN A 129 2.80 21.00 -3.33
CA ASN A 129 2.81 22.09 -2.36
C ASN A 129 3.88 21.80 -1.32
N SER A 130 4.78 22.75 -1.10
CA SER A 130 5.94 22.60 -0.23
C SER A 130 5.81 23.50 0.99
N GLN A 131 5.99 22.94 2.17
CA GLN A 131 6.02 23.66 3.44
C GLN A 131 7.41 23.49 4.04
N ILE A 132 8.19 24.56 4.04
CA ILE A 132 9.52 24.62 4.64
C ILE A 132 9.41 25.33 5.98
N SER A 133 9.87 24.69 7.03
CA SER A 133 9.86 25.24 8.39
C SER A 133 11.25 25.18 9.00
N LEU A 134 11.77 26.36 9.28
CA LEU A 134 13.04 26.58 9.98
C LEU A 134 12.73 27.03 11.41
N LEU A 135 13.45 26.46 12.36
CA LEU A 135 13.31 26.73 13.79
C LEU A 135 14.68 27.05 14.36
N ASP A 136 14.76 28.10 15.17
CA ASP A 136 15.90 28.45 16.00
C ASP A 136 15.46 28.39 17.46
N ASN A 137 15.89 27.35 18.15
CA ASN A 137 15.53 27.13 19.55
C ASN A 137 16.32 28.08 20.44
N LYS A 138 15.78 28.40 21.64
CA LYS A 138 16.39 29.33 22.62
C LYS A 138 17.82 28.98 23.09
N VAL A 139 18.35 27.82 22.68
CA VAL A 139 19.71 27.32 22.99
C VAL A 139 20.64 27.42 21.77
N GLY A 140 20.20 28.06 20.68
CA GLY A 140 20.96 28.21 19.43
C GLY A 140 20.99 26.95 18.54
N LEU A 141 20.10 25.99 18.79
CA LEU A 141 19.92 24.82 17.95
C LEU A 141 18.96 25.15 16.80
N LYS A 142 19.46 25.02 15.57
CA LYS A 142 18.70 25.28 14.35
C LYS A 142 18.21 23.97 13.75
N ASN A 143 16.90 23.85 13.54
CA ASN A 143 16.27 22.69 12.94
C ASN A 143 15.49 23.09 11.69
N GLY A 144 15.44 22.19 10.71
CA GLY A 144 14.77 22.42 9.44
C GLY A 144 13.90 21.23 9.10
N SER A 145 12.71 21.49 8.60
CA SER A 145 11.89 20.44 7.99
C SER A 145 11.25 20.93 6.70
N ILE A 146 11.07 20.01 5.78
CA ILE A 146 10.29 20.22 4.57
C ILE A 146 9.24 19.13 4.46
N LYS A 147 8.00 19.57 4.28
CA LYS A 147 6.87 18.71 3.95
C LYS A 147 6.41 19.03 2.55
N VAL A 148 6.47 18.04 1.67
CA VAL A 148 5.97 18.15 0.29
C VAL A 148 4.70 17.33 0.20
N ARG A 149 3.60 17.97 -0.19
CA ARG A 149 2.33 17.30 -0.53
C ARG A 149 2.19 17.24 -2.04
N GLY A 150 2.21 16.05 -2.60
CA GLY A 150 2.01 15.81 -4.03
C GLY A 150 0.58 15.40 -4.35
N PHE A 151 0.09 15.82 -5.50
CA PHE A 151 -1.11 15.31 -6.17
C PHE A 151 -0.70 14.79 -7.55
N CYS A 152 -1.22 13.63 -7.96
CA CYS A 152 -1.08 13.14 -9.32
C CYS A 152 -2.40 12.59 -9.88
N LEU A 153 -2.57 12.74 -11.19
CA LEU A 153 -3.62 12.13 -11.97
C LEU A 153 -2.97 11.24 -13.02
N PHE A 154 -3.27 9.95 -12.95
CA PHE A 154 -2.97 9.00 -14.00
C PHE A 154 -4.22 8.66 -14.79
N ASN A 155 -4.11 8.57 -16.10
CA ASN A 155 -5.16 8.00 -16.95
C ASN A 155 -4.64 6.74 -17.64
N VAL A 156 -5.51 5.75 -17.76
CA VAL A 156 -5.21 4.51 -18.48
C VAL A 156 -6.02 4.49 -19.76
N TYR A 157 -5.34 4.18 -20.86
CA TYR A 157 -5.92 4.12 -22.20
C TYR A 157 -5.68 2.75 -22.84
N ILE A 158 -6.71 2.20 -23.48
CA ILE A 158 -6.65 1.05 -24.36
C ILE A 158 -6.79 1.56 -25.81
N PRO A 159 -5.75 1.45 -26.65
CA PRO A 159 -5.78 1.95 -28.02
C PRO A 159 -6.75 1.16 -28.90
N PHE A 160 -7.04 1.70 -30.09
CA PHE A 160 -7.87 1.11 -31.15
C PHE A 160 -9.32 0.79 -30.74
N ARG A 161 -9.86 1.57 -29.80
CA ARG A 161 -11.28 1.55 -29.40
C ARG A 161 -11.91 2.91 -29.68
N GLU A 162 -13.22 2.93 -29.90
CA GLU A 162 -13.99 4.17 -30.07
C GLU A 162 -13.77 5.13 -28.88
N LYS A 163 -13.75 4.58 -27.66
CA LYS A 163 -13.34 5.27 -26.44
C LYS A 163 -12.08 4.62 -25.89
N THR A 164 -10.94 5.28 -26.09
CA THR A 164 -9.64 4.74 -25.63
C THR A 164 -9.45 4.83 -24.13
N HIS A 165 -9.97 5.88 -23.48
CA HIS A 165 -9.89 6.05 -22.03
C HIS A 165 -10.66 4.98 -21.28
N MET A 166 -9.95 4.27 -20.42
CA MET A 166 -10.49 3.22 -19.57
C MET A 166 -10.84 3.75 -18.19
N THR A 167 -9.88 4.38 -17.51
CA THR A 167 -10.08 4.84 -16.12
C THR A 167 -9.08 5.94 -15.73
N SER A 168 -9.35 6.59 -14.62
CA SER A 168 -8.53 7.66 -14.02
C SER A 168 -8.19 7.31 -12.57
N MET A 169 -6.92 7.40 -12.20
CA MET A 169 -6.45 7.26 -10.82
C MET A 169 -5.97 8.60 -10.30
N ARG A 170 -6.56 9.05 -9.20
CA ARG A 170 -6.11 10.23 -8.46
C ARG A 170 -5.40 9.78 -7.20
N TYR A 171 -4.26 10.37 -6.90
CA TYR A 171 -3.52 10.07 -5.68
C TYR A 171 -2.94 11.33 -5.07
N VAL A 172 -3.00 11.37 -3.74
CA VAL A 172 -2.48 12.46 -2.92
C VAL A 172 -1.75 11.84 -1.75
N ASP A 173 -0.54 12.29 -1.53
CA ASP A 173 0.22 11.92 -0.34
C ASP A 173 1.22 13.03 0.00
N SER A 174 1.90 12.90 1.14
CA SER A 174 2.94 13.83 1.54
C SER A 174 4.15 13.12 2.12
N LEU A 175 5.34 13.59 1.73
CA LEU A 175 6.60 13.20 2.34
C LEU A 175 7.06 14.33 3.25
N THR A 176 7.54 13.99 4.45
CA THR A 176 8.14 14.96 5.37
C THR A 176 9.55 14.51 5.70
N TRP A 177 10.53 15.36 5.41
CA TRP A 177 11.91 15.17 5.85
C TRP A 177 12.24 16.20 6.93
N ARG A 178 12.90 15.73 7.98
CA ARG A 178 13.41 16.55 9.06
C ARG A 178 14.92 16.45 9.05
N ASN A 179 15.57 17.61 9.05
CA ASN A 179 16.98 17.70 9.31
C ASN A 179 17.13 17.80 10.83
N ASP A 180 17.32 16.63 11.45
CA ASP A 180 17.53 16.49 12.89
C ASP A 180 19.04 16.43 13.22
N ASP A 181 19.94 16.81 12.31
CA ASP A 181 21.39 16.80 12.57
C ASP A 181 21.76 17.87 13.62
N VAL A 182 21.78 17.43 14.88
CA VAL A 182 22.22 18.17 16.07
C VAL A 182 23.69 18.59 16.00
N SER A 183 24.46 18.10 15.02
CA SER A 183 25.93 18.16 15.00
C SER A 183 26.53 19.35 14.24
N THR A 184 25.82 19.96 13.30
CA THR A 184 26.33 21.13 12.58
C THR A 184 25.78 22.41 13.18
N ARG A 185 26.62 23.14 13.91
CA ARG A 185 26.45 24.59 14.09
C ARG A 185 26.51 25.23 12.70
N ARG A 186 25.41 25.18 11.94
CA ARG A 186 25.31 25.91 10.67
C ARG A 186 24.99 27.35 11.00
N ASP A 187 25.86 28.25 10.59
CA ASP A 187 25.71 29.67 10.87
C ASP A 187 24.59 30.29 10.02
N ASP A 188 24.30 29.74 8.83
CA ASP A 188 23.19 30.17 7.97
C ASP A 188 22.03 29.18 7.97
N LEU A 189 20.84 29.68 8.31
CA LEU A 189 19.57 28.96 8.24
C LEU A 189 19.19 28.55 6.80
N LYS A 190 19.67 29.31 5.80
CA LYS A 190 19.46 29.02 4.37
C LYS A 190 20.22 27.81 3.88
N GLU A 191 21.28 27.40 4.59
CA GLU A 191 22.02 26.16 4.28
C GLU A 191 21.34 24.91 4.82
N LEU A 192 20.32 25.05 5.67
CA LEU A 192 19.66 23.91 6.31
C LEU A 192 18.66 23.21 5.38
N ILE A 193 17.91 24.01 4.63
CA ILE A 193 17.02 23.60 3.55
C ILE A 193 17.16 24.63 2.42
N ASN A 194 18.05 24.33 1.48
CA ASN A 194 18.23 25.14 0.28
C ASN A 194 17.31 24.65 -0.86
N SER A 195 17.32 25.38 -1.98
CA SER A 195 16.50 25.08 -3.16
C SER A 195 16.74 23.67 -3.70
N GLU A 196 18.00 23.25 -3.82
CA GLU A 196 18.40 21.94 -4.32
C GLU A 196 17.87 20.82 -3.41
N TYR A 197 18.11 20.91 -2.10
CA TYR A 197 17.62 19.94 -1.12
C TYR A 197 16.09 19.84 -1.17
N ALA A 198 15.38 20.98 -1.27
CA ALA A 198 13.94 20.97 -1.43
C ALA A 198 13.50 20.23 -2.70
N GLY A 199 14.21 20.43 -3.82
CA GLY A 199 14.00 19.69 -5.07
C GLY A 199 14.21 18.18 -4.92
N THR A 200 15.20 17.74 -4.14
CA THR A 200 15.39 16.30 -3.86
C THR A 200 14.20 15.68 -3.12
N VAL A 201 13.58 16.42 -2.19
CA VAL A 201 12.40 15.95 -1.45
C VAL A 201 11.19 15.88 -2.38
N VAL A 202 11.05 16.82 -3.31
CA VAL A 202 10.01 16.76 -4.35
C VAL A 202 10.20 15.52 -5.23
N CYS A 203 11.42 15.25 -5.70
CA CYS A 203 11.74 14.07 -6.51
C CYS A 203 11.48 12.75 -5.76
N ALA A 204 11.85 12.71 -4.47
CA ALA A 204 11.53 11.58 -3.59
C ALA A 204 10.01 11.40 -3.41
N THR A 205 9.27 12.50 -3.29
CA THR A 205 7.79 12.48 -3.25
C THR A 205 7.22 11.95 -4.56
N GLY A 206 7.74 12.38 -5.72
CA GLY A 206 7.36 11.83 -7.03
C GLY A 206 7.61 10.33 -7.13
N SER A 207 8.81 9.86 -6.75
CA SER A 207 9.15 8.44 -6.72
C SER A 207 8.18 7.65 -5.83
N MET A 208 7.91 8.13 -4.61
CA MET A 208 6.94 7.53 -3.70
C MET A 208 5.55 7.43 -4.35
N MET A 209 5.08 8.48 -5.02
CA MET A 209 3.78 8.48 -5.70
C MET A 209 3.73 7.46 -6.84
N GLY A 210 4.79 7.35 -7.65
CA GLY A 210 4.92 6.34 -8.71
C GLY A 210 4.81 4.91 -8.16
N ASN A 211 5.57 4.60 -7.10
CA ASN A 211 5.50 3.31 -6.42
C ASN A 211 4.08 3.02 -5.86
N ARG A 212 3.43 4.01 -5.25
CA ARG A 212 2.08 3.83 -4.69
C ARG A 212 1.01 3.61 -5.75
N ILE A 213 1.14 4.23 -6.91
CA ILE A 213 0.25 4.01 -8.06
C ILE A 213 0.44 2.61 -8.64
N ALA A 214 1.66 2.07 -8.68
CA ALA A 214 1.89 0.69 -9.12
C ALA A 214 1.03 -0.30 -8.34
N ASN A 215 0.91 -0.13 -7.02
CA ASN A 215 0.08 -0.98 -6.15
C ASN A 215 -1.43 -0.95 -6.46
N LYS A 216 -1.89 -0.01 -7.30
CA LYS A 216 -3.27 0.04 -7.80
C LYS A 216 -3.43 -0.68 -9.14
N ILE A 217 -2.35 -0.86 -9.87
CA ILE A 217 -2.30 -1.39 -11.25
C ILE A 217 -2.01 -2.89 -11.24
N ILE A 218 -1.21 -3.36 -10.27
CA ILE A 218 -0.78 -4.76 -10.18
C ILE A 218 -1.13 -5.36 -8.81
N PRO A 219 -1.39 -6.68 -8.75
CA PRO A 219 -1.53 -7.38 -7.48
C PRO A 219 -0.27 -7.28 -6.63
N ILE A 220 -0.43 -7.16 -5.31
CA ILE A 220 0.71 -7.01 -4.39
C ILE A 220 0.65 -8.00 -3.22
N TRP A 221 1.82 -8.42 -2.74
CA TRP A 221 1.93 -9.15 -1.49
C TRP A 221 1.78 -8.19 -0.31
N VAL A 222 0.85 -8.50 0.58
CA VAL A 222 0.62 -7.78 1.84
C VAL A 222 0.82 -8.73 3.02
N ALA A 223 1.47 -8.21 4.05
CA ALA A 223 1.63 -8.90 5.32
C ALA A 223 0.49 -8.52 6.27
N ASP A 224 -0.01 -9.52 6.99
CA ASP A 224 -1.01 -9.35 8.05
C ASP A 224 -0.65 -10.25 9.24
N ASN A 225 -1.30 -10.03 10.38
CA ASN A 225 -1.05 -10.82 11.59
C ASN A 225 -2.30 -11.57 12.02
N ARG A 226 -2.10 -12.83 12.40
CA ARG A 226 -3.13 -13.68 13.00
C ARG A 226 -2.73 -14.06 14.42
N LYS A 227 -3.69 -13.97 15.33
CA LYS A 227 -3.49 -14.42 16.70
C LYS A 227 -3.72 -15.93 16.77
N LEU A 228 -2.72 -16.65 17.26
CA LEU A 228 -2.83 -18.03 17.70
C LEU A 228 -2.88 -18.10 19.23
N TYR A 229 -3.75 -18.95 19.75
CA TYR A 229 -3.87 -19.18 21.19
C TYR A 229 -3.06 -20.40 21.62
N SER A 230 -2.52 -20.33 22.83
CA SER A 230 -1.83 -21.44 23.50
C SER A 230 -2.22 -21.56 24.96
N SER A 231 -1.91 -22.70 25.57
CA SER A 231 -2.12 -22.98 27.00
C SER A 231 -1.07 -23.99 27.48
N TYR A 232 -0.85 -24.04 28.79
CA TYR A 232 0.06 -25.01 29.44
C TYR A 232 -0.56 -26.40 29.62
N GLN A 233 -1.77 -26.64 29.10
CA GLN A 233 -2.37 -27.98 29.07
C GLN A 233 -1.62 -28.86 28.06
N SER A 234 -1.51 -30.16 28.35
CA SER A 234 -0.69 -31.12 27.57
C SER A 234 -0.98 -31.10 26.07
N ASP A 235 -2.25 -31.19 25.68
CA ASP A 235 -2.65 -31.16 24.27
C ASP A 235 -2.27 -29.81 23.61
N TRP A 236 -2.44 -28.68 24.30
CA TRP A 236 -2.05 -27.37 23.77
C TRP A 236 -0.53 -27.22 23.60
N MET A 237 0.27 -27.75 24.54
CA MET A 237 1.72 -27.76 24.41
C MET A 237 2.19 -28.68 23.28
N ALA A 238 1.52 -29.82 23.08
CA ALA A 238 1.80 -30.72 21.96
C ALA A 238 1.51 -30.04 20.60
N ALA A 239 0.40 -29.29 20.49
CA ALA A 239 0.10 -28.50 19.30
C ALA A 239 1.16 -27.40 19.05
N ASP A 240 1.59 -26.67 20.09
CA ASP A 240 2.66 -25.65 19.95
C ASP A 240 4.01 -26.28 19.55
N ALA A 241 4.32 -27.47 20.07
CA ALA A 241 5.53 -28.20 19.68
C ALA A 241 5.52 -28.63 18.20
N ASN A 242 4.35 -28.98 17.66
CA ASN A 242 4.19 -29.26 16.23
C ASN A 242 4.31 -27.98 15.39
N LEU A 243 3.69 -26.87 15.81
CA LEU A 243 3.84 -25.57 15.14
C LEU A 243 5.29 -25.12 15.02
N ARG A 244 6.11 -25.31 16.07
CA ARG A 244 7.54 -24.95 16.04
C ARG A 244 8.37 -25.80 15.08
N LYS A 245 7.83 -26.92 14.61
CA LYS A 245 8.44 -27.83 13.64
C LYS A 245 7.78 -27.73 12.26
N ASP A 246 6.98 -26.70 12.04
CA ASP A 246 6.18 -26.48 10.82
C ASP A 246 5.23 -27.65 10.48
N LYS A 247 4.84 -28.42 11.50
CA LYS A 247 3.89 -29.54 11.42
C LYS A 247 2.46 -29.06 11.63
N TRP A 248 2.00 -28.23 10.71
CA TRP A 248 0.71 -27.54 10.81
C TRP A 248 -0.48 -28.51 10.82
N GLY A 249 -0.45 -29.56 10.00
CA GLY A 249 -1.52 -30.56 9.94
C GLY A 249 -1.65 -31.34 11.26
N GLU A 250 -0.53 -31.75 11.86
CA GLU A 250 -0.53 -32.45 13.15
C GLU A 250 -1.00 -31.55 14.30
N ALA A 251 -0.70 -30.25 14.24
CA ALA A 251 -1.25 -29.28 15.20
C ALA A 251 -2.77 -29.14 15.06
N VAL A 252 -3.30 -29.10 13.82
CA VAL A 252 -4.74 -29.05 13.53
C VAL A 252 -5.48 -30.24 14.13
N LEU A 253 -4.98 -31.47 13.96
CA LEU A 253 -5.61 -32.68 14.54
C LEU A 253 -5.76 -32.58 16.07
N ILE A 254 -4.77 -31.97 16.74
CA ILE A 254 -4.81 -31.78 18.20
C ILE A 254 -5.85 -30.71 18.57
N TRP A 255 -5.93 -29.60 17.83
CA TRP A 255 -6.96 -28.59 18.08
C TRP A 255 -8.36 -29.09 17.78
N GLU A 256 -8.56 -29.94 16.77
CA GLU A 256 -9.84 -30.60 16.50
C GLU A 256 -10.26 -31.45 17.70
N LYS A 257 -9.34 -32.27 18.24
CA LYS A 257 -9.58 -33.03 19.48
C LYS A 257 -9.95 -32.12 20.66
N ILE A 258 -9.26 -30.98 20.83
CA ILE A 258 -9.58 -29.99 21.88
C ILE A 258 -10.98 -29.41 21.67
N TYR A 259 -11.30 -29.02 20.44
CA TYR A 259 -12.60 -28.46 20.06
C TYR A 259 -13.76 -29.43 20.36
N GLU A 260 -13.57 -30.71 20.07
CA GLU A 260 -14.58 -31.74 20.33
C GLU A 260 -14.73 -32.04 21.82
N LYS A 261 -13.61 -32.32 22.50
CA LYS A 261 -13.61 -32.97 23.83
C LYS A 261 -13.55 -32.01 25.03
N SER A 262 -13.13 -30.77 24.84
CA SER A 262 -13.03 -29.80 25.94
C SER A 262 -14.41 -29.45 26.52
N SER A 263 -14.53 -29.33 27.84
CA SER A 263 -15.74 -28.75 28.47
C SER A 263 -15.71 -27.22 28.49
N SER A 264 -14.55 -26.61 28.28
CA SER A 264 -14.36 -25.16 28.27
C SER A 264 -14.76 -24.55 26.93
N VAL A 265 -15.86 -23.79 26.91
CA VAL A 265 -16.34 -22.98 25.78
C VAL A 265 -15.22 -22.11 25.20
N LYS A 266 -14.46 -21.43 26.07
CA LYS A 266 -13.32 -20.59 25.67
C LYS A 266 -12.22 -21.40 24.98
N SER A 267 -11.92 -22.60 25.46
CA SER A 267 -10.90 -23.45 24.83
C SER A 267 -11.35 -23.99 23.48
N LYS A 268 -12.64 -24.33 23.33
CA LYS A 268 -13.21 -24.72 22.02
C LYS A 268 -13.12 -23.59 21.01
N ALA A 269 -13.57 -22.38 21.37
CA ALA A 269 -13.53 -21.22 20.48
C ALA A 269 -12.09 -20.86 20.06
N LYS A 270 -11.12 -20.95 20.99
CA LYS A 270 -9.71 -20.71 20.69
C LYS A 270 -9.10 -21.78 19.77
N ALA A 271 -9.47 -23.04 19.96
CA ALA A 271 -9.01 -24.13 19.09
C ALA A 271 -9.56 -23.94 17.67
N ALA A 272 -10.85 -23.62 17.53
CA ALA A 272 -11.46 -23.29 16.24
C ALA A 272 -10.78 -22.10 15.55
N ASN A 273 -10.40 -21.05 16.28
CA ASN A 273 -9.62 -19.95 15.73
C ASN A 273 -8.27 -20.41 15.17
N ASN A 274 -7.51 -21.23 15.91
CA ASN A 274 -6.22 -21.71 15.44
C ASN A 274 -6.36 -22.59 14.18
N ILE A 275 -7.38 -23.43 14.12
CA ILE A 275 -7.69 -24.24 12.93
C ILE A 275 -8.02 -23.32 11.75
N ALA A 276 -8.83 -22.29 11.96
CA ALA A 276 -9.16 -21.31 10.92
C ALA A 276 -7.90 -20.63 10.35
N VAL A 277 -6.95 -20.22 11.20
CA VAL A 277 -5.66 -19.67 10.75
C VAL A 277 -4.90 -20.67 9.87
N CYS A 278 -4.91 -21.96 10.21
CA CYS A 278 -4.26 -22.97 9.38
C CYS A 278 -4.98 -23.22 8.06
N CYS A 279 -6.31 -23.12 8.02
CA CYS A 279 -7.05 -23.14 6.76
C CYS A 279 -6.68 -21.93 5.89
N GLU A 280 -6.57 -20.72 6.47
CA GLU A 280 -6.17 -19.50 5.76
C GLU A 280 -4.76 -19.63 5.17
N LEU A 281 -3.80 -20.18 5.91
CA LEU A 281 -2.42 -20.43 5.43
C LEU A 281 -2.35 -21.39 4.24
N ASN A 282 -3.36 -22.24 4.05
CA ASN A 282 -3.45 -23.17 2.93
C ASN A 282 -4.41 -22.66 1.83
N ASP A 283 -4.69 -21.35 1.81
CA ASP A 283 -5.62 -20.69 0.89
C ASP A 283 -7.06 -21.24 0.89
N ASN A 284 -7.43 -22.02 1.92
CA ASN A 284 -8.76 -22.55 2.13
C ASN A 284 -9.65 -21.55 2.90
N TYR A 285 -9.81 -20.35 2.34
CA TYR A 285 -10.47 -19.22 3.03
C TYR A 285 -11.92 -19.52 3.44
N GLN A 286 -12.67 -20.28 2.62
CA GLN A 286 -14.05 -20.66 2.96
C GLN A 286 -14.09 -21.56 4.21
N GLN A 287 -13.18 -22.54 4.29
CA GLN A 287 -13.10 -23.42 5.46
C GLN A 287 -12.62 -22.66 6.70
N ALA A 288 -11.72 -21.70 6.53
CA ALA A 288 -11.31 -20.80 7.62
C ALA A 288 -12.51 -20.02 8.18
N LEU A 289 -13.34 -19.46 7.29
CA LEU A 289 -14.55 -18.73 7.66
C LEU A 289 -15.54 -19.62 8.41
N ASP A 290 -15.75 -20.86 7.95
CA ASP A 290 -16.62 -21.84 8.62
C ASP A 290 -16.17 -22.14 10.06
N TRP A 291 -14.85 -22.25 10.29
CA TRP A 291 -14.29 -22.44 11.62
C TRP A 291 -14.45 -21.22 12.54
N ILE A 292 -14.30 -20.00 12.01
CA ILE A 292 -14.57 -18.78 12.78
C ILE A 292 -16.04 -18.65 13.13
N ASN A 293 -16.94 -18.97 12.20
CA ASN A 293 -18.37 -19.03 12.47
C ASN A 293 -18.72 -20.02 13.59
N LYS A 294 -18.13 -21.22 13.57
CA LYS A 294 -18.27 -22.20 14.67
C LYS A 294 -17.80 -21.61 16.02
N ALA A 295 -16.66 -20.90 16.02
CA ALA A 295 -16.14 -20.28 17.24
C ALA A 295 -17.10 -19.21 17.81
N GLN A 296 -17.64 -18.33 16.96
CA GLN A 296 -18.59 -17.29 17.36
C GLN A 296 -19.93 -17.87 17.85
N GLN A 297 -20.43 -18.92 17.19
CA GLN A 297 -21.65 -19.62 17.62
C GLN A 297 -21.50 -20.23 19.02
N ILE A 298 -20.34 -20.84 19.32
CA ILE A 298 -20.04 -21.41 20.63
C ILE A 298 -20.03 -20.34 21.72
N LEU A 299 -19.44 -19.17 21.47
CA LEU A 299 -19.43 -18.06 22.44
C LEU A 299 -20.81 -17.41 22.62
N SER A 300 -21.71 -17.58 21.65
CA SER A 300 -23.09 -17.08 21.72
C SER A 300 -24.07 -18.06 22.37
N SER A 301 -23.59 -19.24 22.81
CA SER A 301 -24.42 -20.27 23.42
C SER A 301 -25.05 -19.81 24.75
N LYS A 302 -26.31 -20.22 25.00
CA LYS A 302 -27.06 -19.87 26.20
C LYS A 302 -26.30 -20.34 27.46
N GLY A 303 -26.09 -19.43 28.40
CA GLY A 303 -25.45 -19.71 29.69
C GLY A 303 -23.95 -19.43 29.76
N TYR A 304 -23.29 -19.03 28.67
CA TYR A 304 -21.91 -18.57 28.70
C TYR A 304 -21.82 -17.08 29.04
N ASN A 305 -20.98 -16.71 30.01
CA ASN A 305 -20.67 -15.31 30.30
C ASN A 305 -19.72 -14.78 29.22
N LYS A 306 -20.20 -13.85 28.39
CA LYS A 306 -19.51 -13.39 27.19
C LYS A 306 -18.10 -12.88 27.49
N ASP A 307 -17.09 -13.55 26.93
CA ASP A 307 -15.74 -13.01 26.83
C ASP A 307 -15.69 -11.98 25.69
N ALA A 308 -15.98 -10.73 26.04
CA ALA A 308 -16.10 -9.64 25.07
C ALA A 308 -14.81 -9.40 24.27
N SER A 309 -13.64 -9.66 24.86
CA SER A 309 -12.36 -9.50 24.18
C SER A 309 -12.16 -10.57 23.12
N LEU A 310 -12.40 -11.84 23.46
CA LEU A 310 -12.29 -12.94 22.50
C LEU A 310 -13.32 -12.80 21.37
N GLN A 311 -14.55 -12.42 21.70
CA GLN A 311 -15.59 -12.17 20.68
C GLN A 311 -15.14 -11.10 19.69
N LYS A 312 -14.65 -9.95 20.18
CA LYS A 312 -14.16 -8.86 19.33
C LYS A 312 -13.01 -9.31 18.42
N GLU A 313 -12.09 -10.14 18.91
CA GLU A 313 -10.98 -10.68 18.11
C GLU A 313 -11.49 -11.58 16.97
N LEU A 314 -12.45 -12.47 17.26
CA LEU A 314 -13.07 -13.32 16.24
C LEU A 314 -13.87 -12.52 15.22
N ASP A 315 -14.58 -11.47 15.64
CA ASP A 315 -15.36 -10.61 14.74
C ASP A 315 -14.44 -9.83 13.77
N LEU A 316 -13.27 -9.39 14.24
CA LEU A 316 -12.28 -8.75 13.38
C LEU A 316 -11.70 -9.75 12.38
N TYR A 317 -11.39 -10.97 12.83
CA TYR A 317 -10.84 -12.00 11.95
C TYR A 317 -11.89 -12.48 10.93
N HIS A 318 -13.15 -12.64 11.32
CA HIS A 318 -14.26 -12.94 10.40
C HIS A 318 -14.32 -11.93 9.25
N LYS A 319 -14.33 -10.63 9.57
CA LYS A 319 -14.36 -9.56 8.56
C LYS A 319 -13.13 -9.59 7.65
N ALA A 320 -11.96 -9.90 8.20
CA ALA A 320 -10.75 -10.04 7.41
C ALA A 320 -10.85 -11.21 6.42
N LEU A 321 -11.41 -12.35 6.84
CA LEU A 321 -11.64 -13.51 5.98
C LEU A 321 -12.68 -13.23 4.89
N GLU A 322 -13.79 -12.55 5.20
CA GLU A 322 -14.79 -12.13 4.21
C GLU A 322 -14.15 -11.27 3.12
N THR A 323 -13.41 -10.24 3.55
CA THR A 323 -12.65 -9.36 2.65
C THR A 323 -11.68 -10.18 1.80
N ARG A 324 -11.02 -11.18 2.40
CA ARG A 324 -10.04 -12.01 1.70
C ARG A 324 -10.68 -12.92 0.66
N ILE A 325 -11.86 -13.49 0.96
CA ILE A 325 -12.62 -14.30 0.01
C ILE A 325 -13.00 -13.46 -1.22
N GLU A 326 -13.49 -12.24 -1.02
CA GLU A 326 -13.81 -11.32 -2.12
C GLU A 326 -12.56 -10.99 -2.94
N GLN A 327 -11.47 -10.59 -2.28
CA GLN A 327 -10.19 -10.28 -2.92
C GLN A 327 -9.62 -11.47 -3.70
N SER A 328 -9.76 -12.69 -3.20
CA SER A 328 -9.28 -13.89 -3.89
C SER A 328 -10.03 -14.16 -5.20
N LYS A 329 -11.33 -13.84 -5.26
CA LYS A 329 -12.14 -13.98 -6.48
C LYS A 329 -11.68 -12.99 -7.55
N GLU A 330 -11.47 -11.73 -7.16
CA GLU A 330 -10.97 -10.68 -8.05
C GLU A 330 -9.55 -10.97 -8.51
N LEU A 331 -8.67 -11.39 -7.59
CA LEU A 331 -7.30 -11.79 -7.91
C LEU A 331 -7.28 -12.94 -8.94
N ASN A 332 -8.12 -13.95 -8.75
CA ASN A 332 -8.23 -15.06 -9.69
C ASN A 332 -8.71 -14.63 -11.08
N SER A 333 -9.49 -13.56 -11.20
CA SER A 333 -9.81 -13.00 -12.52
C SER A 333 -8.64 -12.23 -13.14
N GLN A 334 -7.78 -11.62 -12.31
CA GLN A 334 -6.63 -10.84 -12.74
C GLN A 334 -5.39 -11.69 -13.07
N LEU A 335 -5.29 -12.90 -12.51
CA LEU A 335 -4.17 -13.82 -12.70
C LEU A 335 -4.43 -14.91 -13.75
N ARG A 336 -5.59 -14.92 -14.42
CA ARG A 336 -5.93 -15.92 -15.45
C ARG A 336 -5.15 -15.74 -16.77
N TYR A 337 -3.94 -15.19 -16.70
CA TYR A 337 -3.08 -14.82 -17.83
C TYR A 337 -1.87 -15.73 -17.96
#